data_AF-K1YIN5-F1
#
_entry.id   AF-K1YIN5-F1
#
_cell.length_a   1.000
_cell.length_b   1.000
_cell.length_c   1.000
_cell.angle_alpha   90.00
_cell.angle_beta   90.00
_cell.angle_gamma   90.00
#
_symmetry.space_group_name_H-M   'P 1'
#
loop_
_entity.id
_entity.type
_entity.pdbx_description
1 polymer ?
#
loop_
_entity_poly.entity_id
_entity_poly.type
_entity_poly.pdbx_seq_one_letter_code
_entity_poly.pdbx_strand_id
1 'polypeptide(L)'
;MSDLEKVKLRNSTREEKSTIENIVPILEKLEREEHVAFNQLIAKCRDPKHIVFWSMSEILKKYWLMKTDGTIDESISNIVKSSVRTISQPFNLVHPIRKAAGKEIKEVLQAEQGEKKEDIK
;
A
#
# COMPACT_ATOMS: atom_id res chain seq x y z
N MET A 1 -15.58 -20.09 10.46
CA MET A 1 -14.65 -19.63 9.41
C MET A 1 -14.98 -18.17 9.18
N SER A 2 -14.09 -17.25 9.56
CA SER A 2 -14.31 -15.82 9.35
C SER A 2 -14.21 -15.53 7.85
N ASP A 3 -15.28 -15.02 7.26
CA ASP A 3 -15.22 -14.45 5.91
C ASP A 3 -14.09 -13.41 5.90
N LEU A 4 -13.04 -13.68 5.13
CA LEU A 4 -11.91 -12.78 5.00
C LEU A 4 -12.42 -11.47 4.38
N GLU A 5 -12.42 -10.40 5.17
CA GLU A 5 -12.91 -9.08 4.76
C GLU A 5 -12.11 -8.60 3.54
N LYS A 6 -12.75 -8.55 2.37
CA LYS A 6 -12.13 -8.03 1.14
C LYS A 6 -12.35 -6.52 1.03
N VAL A 7 -11.26 -5.78 0.86
CA VAL A 7 -11.28 -4.32 0.73
C VAL A 7 -11.00 -3.92 -0.71
N LYS A 8 -11.73 -2.93 -1.21
CA LYS A 8 -11.50 -2.35 -2.54
C LYS A 8 -10.30 -1.39 -2.50
N LEU A 9 -9.29 -1.69 -3.30
CA LEU A 9 -8.10 -0.87 -3.51
C LEU A 9 -8.37 0.33 -4.44
N ARG A 10 -7.44 1.29 -4.48
CA ARG A 10 -7.56 2.50 -5.34
C ARG A 10 -7.53 2.17 -6.83
N ASN A 11 -6.81 1.13 -7.23
CA ASN A 11 -6.81 0.59 -8.60
C ASN A 11 -8.08 -0.22 -8.94
N SER A 12 -9.07 -0.23 -8.05
CA SER A 12 -10.33 -0.98 -8.15
C SER A 12 -10.24 -2.50 -7.99
N THR A 13 -9.07 -3.07 -7.72
CA THR A 13 -8.97 -4.50 -7.35
C THR A 13 -9.49 -4.71 -5.92
N ARG A 14 -9.75 -5.96 -5.55
CA ARG A 14 -10.20 -6.35 -4.21
C ARG A 14 -9.21 -7.32 -3.62
N GLU A 15 -8.63 -6.95 -2.49
CA GLU A 15 -7.67 -7.79 -1.78
C GLU A 15 -8.17 -8.05 -0.35
N GLU A 16 -7.71 -9.14 0.23
CA GLU A 16 -7.97 -9.45 1.63
C GLU A 16 -7.30 -8.40 2.52
N LYS A 17 -8.05 -7.91 3.51
CA LYS A 17 -7.57 -6.89 4.44
C LYS A 17 -6.29 -7.33 5.17
N SER A 18 -6.23 -8.58 5.62
CA SER A 18 -5.05 -9.19 6.23
C SER A 18 -3.82 -9.14 5.31
N THR A 19 -3.99 -9.42 4.02
CA THR A 19 -2.91 -9.33 3.03
C THR A 19 -2.42 -7.89 2.88
N ILE A 20 -3.33 -6.90 2.84
CA ILE A 20 -2.96 -5.49 2.79
C ILE A 20 -2.20 -5.09 4.06
N GLU A 21 -2.71 -5.44 5.23
CA GLU A 21 -2.12 -5.12 6.54
C GLU A 21 -0.74 -5.75 6.74
N ASN A 22 -0.46 -6.91 6.12
CA ASN A 22 0.86 -7.53 6.14
C ASN A 22 1.84 -6.90 5.13
N ILE A 23 1.38 -6.56 3.93
CA ILE A 23 2.23 -6.08 2.84
C ILE A 23 2.62 -4.61 3.05
N VAL A 24 1.69 -3.74 3.48
CA VAL A 24 1.93 -2.29 3.56
C VAL A 24 3.11 -1.93 4.48
N PRO A 25 3.22 -2.45 5.71
CA PRO A 25 4.36 -2.15 6.58
C PRO A 25 5.70 -2.59 5.99
N ILE A 26 5.71 -3.70 5.22
CA ILE A 26 6.90 -4.18 4.52
C ILE A 26 7.29 -3.19 3.42
N LEU A 27 6.33 -2.69 2.64
CA LEU A 27 6.59 -1.69 1.60
C LEU A 27 7.13 -0.38 2.19
N GLU A 28 6.56 0.11 3.29
CA GLU A 28 7.05 1.30 3.99
C GLU A 28 8.47 1.11 4.54
N LYS A 29 8.78 -0.08 5.06
CA LYS A 29 10.14 -0.41 5.49
C LYS A 29 11.10 -0.43 4.30
N LEU A 30 10.70 -1.06 3.19
CA LEU A 30 11.51 -1.17 1.98
C LEU A 30 11.78 0.19 1.35
N GLU A 31 10.81 1.10 1.34
CA GLU A 31 10.98 2.48 0.87
C GLU A 31 12.02 3.25 1.70
N ARG A 32 11.99 3.10 3.03
CA ARG A 32 12.91 3.81 3.94
C ARG A 32 14.32 3.23 3.95
N GLU A 33 14.45 1.91 3.99
CA GLU A 33 15.73 1.22 4.26
C GLU A 33 16.41 0.73 2.99
N GLU A 34 15.65 0.33 1.97
CA GLU A 34 16.14 -0.36 0.77
C GLU A 34 15.52 0.24 -0.50
N HIS A 35 15.61 1.57 -0.63
CA HIS A 35 14.90 2.34 -1.66
C HIS A 35 15.13 1.81 -3.10
N VAL A 36 16.32 1.28 -3.40
CA VAL A 36 16.62 0.70 -4.72
C VAL A 36 15.80 -0.57 -4.96
N ALA A 37 15.64 -1.43 -3.96
CA ALA A 37 14.81 -2.62 -4.04
C ALA A 37 13.33 -2.26 -4.17
N PHE A 38 12.88 -1.22 -3.46
CA PHE A 38 11.53 -0.68 -3.59
C PHE A 38 11.24 -0.20 -5.01
N ASN A 39 12.16 0.55 -5.64
CA ASN A 39 12.00 1.01 -7.02
C ASN A 39 11.96 -0.16 -8.01
N GLN A 40 12.80 -1.17 -7.82
CA GLN A 40 12.85 -2.37 -8.65
C GLN A 40 11.56 -3.20 -8.54
N LEU A 41 10.99 -3.29 -7.33
CA LEU A 41 9.68 -3.91 -7.11
C LEU A 41 8.58 -3.18 -7.89
N ILE A 42 8.54 -1.85 -7.82
CA ILE A 42 7.57 -1.05 -8.58
C ILE A 42 7.70 -1.30 -10.08
N ALA A 43 8.94 -1.28 -10.59
CA ALA A 43 9.22 -1.54 -12.00
C ALA A 43 8.73 -2.94 -12.42
N LYS A 44 9.04 -3.98 -11.62
CA LYS A 44 8.59 -5.36 -11.86
C LYS A 44 7.09 -5.54 -11.78
N CYS A 45 6.41 -4.85 -10.87
CA CYS A 45 4.95 -4.90 -10.78
C CYS A 45 4.31 -4.26 -12.02
N ARG A 46 4.87 -3.17 -12.53
CA ARG A 46 4.36 -2.45 -13.72
C ARG A 46 4.66 -3.17 -15.02
N ASP A 47 5.86 -3.74 -15.13
CA ASP A 47 6.29 -4.55 -16.26
C ASP A 47 6.79 -5.92 -15.77
N PRO A 48 5.99 -7.00 -15.95
CA PRO A 48 6.41 -8.35 -15.59
C PRO A 48 7.68 -8.83 -16.30
N LYS A 49 8.08 -8.22 -17.43
CA LYS A 49 9.33 -8.54 -18.14
C LYS A 49 10.54 -7.81 -17.60
N HIS A 50 10.36 -6.83 -16.71
CA HIS A 50 11.44 -6.10 -16.08
C HIS A 50 12.41 -7.06 -15.37
N ILE A 51 13.71 -6.84 -15.56
CA ILE A 51 14.76 -7.66 -14.95
C ILE A 51 15.21 -6.96 -13.66
N VAL A 52 14.99 -7.64 -12.53
CA VAL A 52 15.43 -7.15 -11.23
C VAL A 52 16.88 -7.56 -11.01
N PHE A 53 17.72 -6.61 -10.61
CA PHE A 53 19.12 -6.89 -10.28
C PHE A 53 19.23 -7.92 -9.15
N TRP A 54 20.25 -8.78 -9.23
CA TRP A 54 20.40 -9.92 -8.31
C TRP A 54 20.40 -9.52 -6.83
N SER A 55 21.14 -8.49 -6.44
CA SER A 55 21.14 -8.00 -5.05
C SER A 55 19.76 -7.55 -4.56
N MET A 56 18.97 -6.94 -5.45
CA MET A 56 17.63 -6.47 -5.13
C MET A 56 16.63 -7.62 -5.11
N SER A 57 16.79 -8.63 -5.97
CA SER A 57 15.91 -9.80 -5.97
C SER A 57 16.07 -10.62 -4.69
N GLU A 58 17.28 -10.73 -4.14
CA GLU A 58 17.51 -11.37 -2.83
C GLU A 58 16.83 -10.60 -1.69
N ILE A 59 16.87 -9.27 -1.71
CA ILE A 59 16.14 -8.44 -0.73
C ILE A 59 14.62 -8.66 -0.86
N LEU A 60 14.08 -8.62 -2.08
CA LEU A 60 12.64 -8.79 -2.31
C LEU A 60 12.15 -10.19 -1.90
N LYS A 61 12.95 -11.23 -2.13
CA LYS A 61 12.67 -12.60 -1.68
C LYS A 61 12.70 -12.71 -0.16
N LYS A 62 13.66 -12.06 0.51
CA LYS A 62 13.75 -12.03 1.98
C LYS A 62 12.49 -11.43 2.62
N TYR A 63 11.85 -10.48 1.95
CA TYR A 63 10.60 -9.86 2.37
C TYR A 63 9.34 -10.58 1.85
N TRP A 64 9.48 -11.74 1.19
CA TRP A 64 8.38 -12.48 0.54
C TRP A 64 7.58 -11.65 -0.48
N LEU A 65 8.20 -10.63 -1.07
CA LEU A 65 7.60 -9.79 -2.11
C LEU A 65 7.86 -10.33 -3.53
N MET A 66 8.79 -11.28 -3.65
CA MET A 66 9.14 -11.98 -4.87
C MET A 66 9.34 -13.46 -4.58
N LYS A 67 8.85 -14.31 -5.47
CA LYS A 67 9.02 -15.77 -5.41
C LYS A 67 10.45 -16.19 -5.77
N THR A 68 10.78 -17.43 -5.49
CA THR A 68 12.07 -18.03 -5.85
C THR A 68 12.34 -18.02 -7.36
N ASP A 69 11.28 -18.12 -8.17
CA ASP A 69 11.32 -18.06 -9.64
C ASP A 69 11.39 -16.62 -10.20
N GLY A 70 11.42 -15.60 -9.34
CA GLY A 70 11.50 -14.19 -9.74
C GLY A 70 10.15 -13.55 -10.11
N THR A 71 9.04 -14.28 -9.99
CA THR A 71 7.69 -13.74 -10.18
C THR A 71 7.18 -13.04 -8.91
N ILE A 72 6.14 -12.22 -9.05
CA ILE A 72 5.48 -11.51 -7.95
C ILE A 72 4.02 -11.96 -7.94
N ASP A 73 3.50 -12.29 -6.76
CA ASP A 73 2.10 -12.62 -6.59
C ASP A 73 1.19 -11.46 -7.00
N GLU A 74 0.06 -11.80 -7.61
CA GLU A 74 -0.87 -10.82 -8.17
C GLU A 74 -1.39 -9.84 -7.09
N SER A 75 -1.71 -10.34 -5.90
CA SER A 75 -2.13 -9.50 -4.77
C SER A 75 -1.07 -8.49 -4.36
N ILE A 76 0.21 -8.88 -4.33
CA ILE A 76 1.33 -7.98 -4.03
C ILE A 76 1.45 -6.93 -5.13
N SER A 77 1.37 -7.34 -6.40
CA SER A 77 1.39 -6.44 -7.55
C SER A 77 0.26 -5.42 -7.48
N ASN A 78 -0.95 -5.86 -7.14
CA ASN A 78 -2.13 -5.01 -6.99
C ASN A 78 -1.97 -4.00 -5.85
N ILE A 79 -1.47 -4.43 -4.70
CA ILE A 79 -1.20 -3.55 -3.55
C ILE A 79 -0.14 -2.52 -3.92
N VAL A 80 1.00 -2.93 -4.49
CA VAL A 80 2.09 -2.03 -4.91
C VAL A 80 1.58 -1.00 -5.93
N LYS A 81 0.85 -1.43 -6.96
CA LYS A 81 0.26 -0.52 -7.96
C LYS A 81 -0.74 0.45 -7.34
N SER A 82 -1.51 0.00 -6.36
CA SER A 82 -2.47 0.85 -5.65
C SER A 82 -1.80 1.84 -4.69
N SER A 83 -0.63 1.48 -4.17
CA SER A 83 0.15 2.29 -3.22
C SER A 83 1.02 3.38 -3.88
N VAL A 84 1.32 3.30 -5.17
CA VAL A 84 2.29 4.20 -5.83
C VAL A 84 1.60 5.13 -6.83
N ARG A 85 1.57 6.44 -6.50
CA ARG A 85 0.69 7.42 -7.15
C ARG A 85 1.22 8.06 -8.45
N THR A 86 2.49 7.95 -8.79
CA THR A 86 3.10 8.73 -9.89
C THR A 86 4.04 7.95 -10.81
N ILE A 87 4.09 8.41 -12.06
CA ILE A 87 5.04 8.03 -13.12
C ILE A 87 6.38 8.79 -12.93
N SER A 88 6.38 9.92 -12.22
CA SER A 88 7.57 10.73 -11.94
C SER A 88 8.08 10.52 -10.50
N GLN A 89 9.40 10.42 -10.37
CA GLN A 89 10.10 10.44 -9.08
C GLN A 89 9.96 11.81 -8.37
N PRO A 90 10.02 11.86 -7.03
CA PRO A 90 10.07 10.71 -6.11
C PRO A 90 8.72 9.99 -6.01
N PHE A 91 8.76 8.67 -5.87
CA PHE A 91 7.55 7.88 -5.61
C PHE A 91 7.12 8.16 -4.17
N ASN A 92 5.89 8.65 -3.99
CA ASN A 92 5.30 8.77 -2.65
C ASN A 92 4.42 7.55 -2.41
N LEU A 93 4.75 6.72 -1.41
CA LEU A 93 3.84 5.71 -0.89
C LEU A 93 2.59 6.40 -0.34
N VAL A 94 1.45 6.06 -0.92
CA VAL A 94 0.13 6.40 -0.38
C VAL A 94 -0.54 5.12 0.07
N HIS A 95 -1.27 5.19 1.18
CA HIS A 95 -2.00 4.03 1.67
C HIS A 95 -2.89 3.42 0.56
N PRO A 96 -2.80 2.11 0.27
CA PRO A 96 -3.40 1.50 -0.93
C PRO A 96 -4.92 1.51 -0.88
N ILE A 97 -5.50 1.57 0.31
CA ILE A 97 -6.93 1.73 0.51
C ILE A 97 -7.31 3.19 0.20
N ARG A 98 -8.35 3.36 -0.61
CA ARG A 98 -9.00 4.66 -0.75
C ARG A 98 -9.69 4.95 0.57
N LYS A 99 -9.16 5.83 1.42
CA LYS A 99 -9.97 6.38 2.52
C LYS A 99 -11.23 6.94 1.86
N ALA A 100 -12.39 6.45 2.25
CA ALA A 100 -13.64 7.04 1.81
C ALA A 100 -13.61 8.48 2.29
N ALA A 101 -13.56 9.44 1.36
CA ALA A 101 -13.48 10.87 1.65
C ALA A 101 -14.62 11.41 2.55
N GLY A 102 -15.57 10.57 2.97
CA GLY A 102 -16.70 10.94 3.80
C GLY A 102 -16.68 10.44 5.25
N LYS A 103 -15.67 9.66 5.71
CA LYS A 103 -15.60 9.23 7.13
C LYS A 103 -14.83 10.22 8.00
N GLU A 104 -13.66 10.67 7.53
CA GLU A 104 -12.85 11.67 8.26
C GLU A 104 -13.55 13.04 8.35
N ILE A 105 -14.32 13.44 7.34
CA ILE A 105 -15.07 14.71 7.39
C ILE A 105 -16.20 14.66 8.43
N LYS A 106 -16.84 13.51 8.65
CA LYS A 106 -17.92 13.39 9.65
C LYS A 106 -17.40 13.40 11.08
N GLU A 107 -16.27 12.75 11.35
CA GLU A 107 -15.66 12.75 12.68
C GLU A 107 -15.12 14.14 13.05
N VAL A 108 -14.53 14.88 12.10
CA VAL A 108 -14.09 16.27 12.32
C VAL A 108 -15.28 17.23 12.49
N LEU A 109 -16.33 17.11 11.66
CA LEU A 109 -17.54 17.95 11.79
C LEU A 109 -18.33 17.67 13.09
N GLN A 110 -18.32 16.43 13.60
CA GLN A 110 -18.98 16.10 14.86
C GLN A 110 -18.15 16.54 16.08
N ALA A 111 -16.82 16.52 16.01
CA ALA A 111 -15.96 17.06 17.05
C ALA A 111 -16.09 18.59 17.17
N GLU A 112 -16.14 19.32 16.05
CA GLU A 112 -16.29 20.79 16.06
C GLU A 112 -17.69 21.27 16.49
N GLN A 113 -18.72 20.43 16.35
CA GLN A 113 -20.07 20.74 16.83
C GLN A 113 -20.29 20.39 18.31
N GLY A 114 -19.42 19.56 18.89
CA GLY A 114 -19.46 19.19 20.32
C GLY A 114 -18.88 20.23 21.27
N GLU A 115 -17.95 21.08 20.81
CA GLU A 115 -17.22 22.03 21.68
C GLU A 115 -17.85 23.43 21.82
N LYS A 116 -18.97 23.73 21.16
CA LYS A 116 -19.58 25.08 21.21
C LYS A 116 -20.76 25.25 22.17
N LYS A 117 -20.97 24.35 23.14
CA LYS A 117 -22.07 24.48 24.11
C LYS A 117 -21.69 24.17 25.56
N GLU A 118 -20.59 24.70 26.05
CA GLU A 118 -20.49 25.02 27.47
C GLU A 118 -19.89 26.43 27.61
N ASP A 119 -20.41 27.18 28.57
CA ASP A 119 -20.04 28.54 28.97
C ASP A 119 -20.64 29.72 28.19
N ILE A 120 -21.94 29.97 28.42
CA ILE A 120 -22.40 31.34 28.73
C ILE A 120 -23.30 31.25 29.97
N LYS A 121 -22.78 31.79 31.08
CA LYS A 121 -23.50 32.08 32.33
C LYS A 121 -24.58 33.14 32.13
#